data_AF-A0A7C8E4B6-F1
#
_entry.id   AF-A0A7C8E4B6-F1
#
_cell.length_a   1.000
_cell.length_b   1.000
_cell.length_c   1.000
_cell.angle_alpha   90.00
_cell.angle_beta   90.00
_cell.angle_gamma   90.00
#
_symmetry.space_group_name_H-M   'P 1'
#
loop_
_entity.id
_entity.type
_entity.pdbx_description
1 polymer ?
#
loop_
_entity_poly.entity_id
_entity_poly.type
_entity_poly.pdbx_seq_one_letter_code
_entity_poly.pdbx_strand_id
1 'polypeptide(L)'
;MSKFMQIDIRIIPFFEKPFEKTFPNIAKLLRRLSYEEILKKGISFYDLIDTMVTIMEHPDTPKEIKETIAPVVRKMDDLKETAREYLLARQLNDLDQVFYQIEDQFEDLERFL
;
A
#
# COMPACT_ATOMS: atom_id res chain seq x y z
N MET A 1 13.38 -2.49 29.73
CA MET A 1 13.71 -1.50 28.68
C MET A 1 14.89 -0.64 29.14
N SER A 2 15.78 -0.22 28.23
CA SER A 2 16.97 0.60 28.55
C SER A 2 16.58 2.01 29.01
N LYS A 3 17.30 2.57 30.00
CA LYS A 3 17.01 3.88 30.60
C LYS A 3 17.26 5.08 29.66
N PHE A 4 18.04 4.88 28.59
CA PHE A 4 18.52 5.97 27.73
C PHE A 4 18.54 5.62 26.24
N MET A 5 17.93 4.50 25.83
CA MET A 5 17.97 4.07 24.42
C MET A 5 16.57 3.82 23.88
N GLN A 6 16.37 4.29 22.66
CA GLN A 6 15.20 4.02 21.83
C GLN A 6 15.66 3.27 20.58
N ILE A 7 14.85 2.31 20.14
CA ILE A 7 15.01 1.66 18.84
C ILE A 7 14.01 2.33 17.91
N ASP A 8 14.51 2.87 16.81
CA ASP A 8 13.71 3.40 15.70
C ASP A 8 13.72 2.37 14.57
N ILE A 9 12.54 1.98 14.08
CA ILE A 9 12.40 1.06 12.95
C ILE A 9 11.61 1.78 11.87
N ARG A 10 12.17 1.82 10.66
CA ARG A 10 11.60 2.54 9.52
C ARG A 10 11.42 1.59 8.34
N ILE A 11 10.26 1.65 7.71
CA ILE A 11 9.97 1.02 6.42
C ILE A 11 10.21 2.08 5.35
N ILE A 12 11.07 1.78 4.38
CA ILE A 12 11.36 2.69 3.26
C ILE A 12 10.85 2.09 1.96
N PRO A 13 10.27 2.88 1.05
CA PRO A 13 9.94 2.40 -0.29
C PRO A 13 11.22 1.96 -1.00
N PHE A 14 11.21 0.74 -1.52
CA PHE A 14 12.27 0.25 -2.38
C PHE A 14 11.65 -0.38 -3.62
N PHE A 15 11.85 0.27 -4.77
CA PHE A 15 11.49 -0.29 -6.07
C PHE A 15 12.75 -0.33 -6.93
N GLU A 16 13.12 -1.52 -7.41
CA GLU A 16 14.25 -1.67 -8.33
C GLU A 16 14.02 -0.91 -9.65
N LYS A 17 12.75 -0.73 -10.02
CA LYS A 17 12.30 0.02 -11.18
C LYS A 17 11.31 1.10 -10.72
N PRO A 18 11.16 2.22 -11.45
CA PRO A 18 10.15 3.23 -11.13
C PRO A 18 8.77 2.59 -10.96
N PHE A 19 8.01 3.01 -9.94
CA PHE A 19 6.68 2.47 -9.62
C PHE A 19 5.78 2.35 -10.85
N GLU A 20 5.74 3.38 -11.69
CA GLU A 20 4.92 3.41 -12.91
C GLU A 20 5.29 2.34 -13.95
N LYS A 21 6.52 1.82 -13.92
CA LYS A 21 6.95 0.70 -14.77
C LYS A 21 6.58 -0.64 -14.16
N THR A 22 6.51 -0.73 -12.84
CA THR A 22 6.15 -1.95 -12.12
C THR A 22 4.63 -2.13 -12.06
N PHE A 23 3.88 -1.03 -11.89
CA PHE A 23 2.42 -0.99 -11.72
C PHE A 23 1.76 0.04 -12.66
N PRO A 24 1.82 -0.16 -13.99
CA PRO A 24 1.29 0.80 -14.97
C PRO A 24 -0.22 1.04 -14.91
N ASN A 25 -1.04 0.03 -14.60
CA ASN A 25 -2.50 0.14 -14.50
C ASN A 25 -2.92 0.91 -13.25
N ILE A 26 -2.29 0.64 -12.11
CA ILE A 26 -2.49 1.44 -10.90
C ILE A 26 -2.07 2.90 -11.16
N ALA A 27 -0.92 3.14 -11.78
CA ALA A 27 -0.50 4.51 -12.13
C ALA A 27 -1.51 5.21 -13.06
N LYS A 28 -2.07 4.48 -14.04
CA LYS A 28 -3.11 4.99 -14.94
C LYS A 28 -4.41 5.31 -14.20
N LEU A 29 -4.83 4.47 -13.25
CA LEU A 29 -5.98 4.72 -12.39
C LEU A 29 -5.79 6.00 -11.58
N LEU A 30 -4.63 6.15 -10.92
CA LEU A 30 -4.32 7.32 -10.10
C LEU A 30 -4.34 8.61 -10.93
N ARG A 31 -3.76 8.61 -12.14
CA ARG A 31 -3.85 9.76 -13.06
C ARG A 31 -5.28 10.06 -13.48
N ARG A 32 -6.08 9.03 -13.81
CA ARG A 32 -7.50 9.19 -14.17
C ARG A 32 -8.31 9.85 -13.05
N LEU A 33 -7.94 9.58 -11.81
CA LEU A 33 -8.60 10.12 -10.62
C LEU A 33 -7.91 11.38 -10.07
N SER A 34 -6.97 11.97 -10.80
CA SER A 34 -6.23 13.18 -10.40
C SER A 34 -5.32 13.03 -9.16
N TYR A 35 -4.90 11.82 -8.83
CA TYR A 35 -3.90 11.50 -7.80
C TYR A 35 -2.49 11.38 -8.40
N GLU A 36 -2.11 12.21 -9.37
CA GLU A 36 -0.78 12.10 -10.02
C GLU A 36 0.38 12.61 -9.15
N GLU A 37 0.10 13.46 -8.15
CA GLU A 37 1.15 14.05 -7.30
C GLU A 37 1.87 12.99 -6.45
N ILE A 38 1.15 11.94 -6.05
CA ILE A 38 1.73 10.86 -5.26
C ILE A 38 2.73 10.01 -6.07
N LEU A 39 2.54 9.91 -7.40
CA LEU A 39 3.47 9.20 -8.28
C LEU A 39 4.84 9.90 -8.35
N LYS A 40 4.87 11.23 -8.21
CA LYS A 40 6.10 12.04 -8.30
C LYS A 40 6.97 11.94 -7.04
N LYS A 41 6.40 11.55 -5.89
CA LYS A 41 7.09 11.58 -4.58
C LYS A 41 7.87 10.29 -4.25
N GLY A 42 7.74 9.22 -5.03
CA GLY A 42 8.27 7.91 -4.65
C GLY A 42 7.46 7.32 -3.50
N ILE A 43 6.29 6.78 -3.83
CA ILE A 43 5.28 6.35 -2.86
C ILE A 43 5.63 5.00 -2.22
N SER A 44 5.44 4.86 -0.90
CA SER A 44 5.50 3.54 -0.26
C SER A 44 4.21 2.76 -0.42
N PHE A 45 4.25 1.42 -0.29
CA PHE A 45 3.01 0.65 -0.27
C PHE A 45 2.06 1.08 0.86
N TYR A 46 2.59 1.53 2.00
CA TYR A 46 1.77 2.04 3.10
C TYR A 46 0.96 3.29 2.71
N ASP A 47 1.63 4.26 2.08
CA ASP A 47 1.01 5.49 1.61
C ASP A 47 0.03 5.22 0.46
N LEU A 48 0.36 4.23 -0.37
CA LEU A 48 -0.49 3.81 -1.48
C LEU A 48 -1.77 3.13 -0.99
N ILE A 49 -1.68 2.28 0.04
CA ILE A 49 -2.86 1.68 0.68
C ILE A 49 -3.79 2.77 1.20
N ASP A 50 -3.27 3.78 1.91
CA ASP A 50 -4.09 4.91 2.39
C ASP A 50 -4.77 5.67 1.24
N THR A 51 -4.04 5.87 0.13
CA THR A 51 -4.59 6.53 -1.05
C THR A 51 -5.68 5.68 -1.69
N MET A 52 -5.50 4.37 -1.78
CA MET A 52 -6.49 3.45 -2.34
C MET A 52 -7.74 3.34 -1.47
N VAL A 53 -7.59 3.35 -0.14
CA VAL A 53 -8.71 3.44 0.81
C VAL A 53 -9.47 4.75 0.60
N THR A 54 -8.76 5.88 0.50
CA THR A 54 -9.36 7.18 0.20
C THR A 54 -10.16 7.15 -1.10
N ILE A 55 -9.61 6.56 -2.17
CA ILE A 55 -10.29 6.41 -3.46
C ILE A 55 -11.54 5.52 -3.33
N MET A 56 -11.44 4.41 -2.62
CA MET A 56 -12.56 3.48 -2.40
C MET A 56 -13.72 4.15 -1.67
N GLU A 57 -13.43 4.98 -0.67
CA GLU A 57 -14.43 5.66 0.16
C GLU A 57 -14.96 6.96 -0.46
N HIS A 58 -14.21 7.60 -1.35
CA HIS A 58 -14.56 8.90 -1.91
C HIS A 58 -15.92 8.90 -2.63
N PRO A 59 -16.86 9.81 -2.32
CA PRO A 59 -18.21 9.81 -2.90
C PRO A 59 -18.22 9.78 -4.44
N ASP A 60 -17.33 10.55 -5.06
CA ASP A 60 -17.28 10.72 -6.52
C ASP A 60 -16.52 9.62 -7.27
N THR A 61 -15.96 8.62 -6.58
CA THR A 61 -15.31 7.51 -7.28
C THR A 61 -16.40 6.66 -7.97
N PRO A 62 -16.26 6.40 -9.29
CA PRO A 62 -17.21 5.57 -10.04
C PRO A 62 -17.48 4.23 -9.35
N LYS A 63 -18.76 3.83 -9.33
CA LYS A 63 -19.22 2.65 -8.60
C LYS A 63 -18.52 1.39 -9.07
N GLU A 64 -18.32 1.24 -10.38
CA GLU A 64 -17.62 0.09 -10.97
C GLU A 64 -16.19 0.00 -10.44
N ILE A 65 -15.48 1.12 -10.34
CA ILE A 65 -14.11 1.15 -9.80
C ILE A 65 -14.13 0.75 -8.32
N LYS A 66 -15.06 1.30 -7.53
CA LYS A 66 -15.19 0.93 -6.11
C LYS A 66 -15.41 -0.57 -5.94
N GLU A 67 -16.33 -1.15 -6.70
CA GLU A 67 -16.63 -2.58 -6.64
C GLU A 67 -15.43 -3.44 -7.06
N THR A 68 -14.66 -3.01 -8.07
CA THR A 68 -13.43 -3.70 -8.51
C THR A 68 -12.33 -3.67 -7.45
N ILE A 69 -12.05 -2.50 -6.85
CA ILE A 69 -10.89 -2.36 -5.96
C ILE A 69 -11.20 -2.75 -4.51
N ALA A 70 -12.45 -2.62 -4.05
CA ALA A 70 -12.83 -2.80 -2.65
C ALA A 70 -12.36 -4.11 -2.00
N PRO A 71 -12.51 -5.30 -2.61
CA PRO A 71 -12.08 -6.53 -1.94
C PRO A 71 -10.57 -6.58 -1.70
N VAL A 72 -9.78 -6.07 -2.65
CA VAL A 72 -8.32 -6.06 -2.56
C VAL A 72 -7.85 -4.97 -1.59
N VAL A 73 -8.42 -3.76 -1.70
CA VAL A 73 -8.04 -2.61 -0.86
C VAL A 73 -8.34 -2.86 0.62
N ARG A 74 -9.48 -3.47 0.96
CA ARG A 74 -9.79 -3.82 2.36
C ARG A 74 -8.80 -4.83 2.92
N LYS A 75 -8.45 -5.85 2.14
CA LYS A 75 -7.46 -6.84 2.56
C LYS A 75 -6.07 -6.22 2.72
N MET A 76 -5.68 -5.28 1.86
CA MET A 76 -4.44 -4.52 2.03
C MET A 76 -4.43 -3.68 3.32
N ASP A 77 -5.55 -3.05 3.65
CA ASP A 77 -5.69 -2.25 4.87
C ASP A 77 -5.54 -3.12 6.13
N ASP A 78 -6.19 -4.29 6.15
CA ASP A 78 -6.04 -5.28 7.23
C ASP A 78 -4.58 -5.77 7.36
N LEU A 79 -3.92 -6.05 6.23
CA LEU A 79 -2.51 -6.47 6.20
C LEU A 79 -1.59 -5.36 6.72
N LYS A 80 -1.87 -4.10 6.37
CA LYS A 80 -1.10 -2.95 6.82
C LYS A 80 -1.16 -2.78 8.35
N GLU A 81 -2.33 -2.93 8.95
CA GLU A 81 -2.48 -2.89 10.40
C GLU A 81 -1.80 -4.10 11.06
N THR A 82 -1.93 -5.30 10.49
CA THR A 82 -1.21 -6.49 10.96
C THR A 82 0.31 -6.30 10.95
N ALA A 83 0.87 -5.75 9.86
CA ALA A 83 2.29 -5.44 9.78
C ALA A 83 2.70 -4.39 10.83
N ARG A 84 1.86 -3.39 11.12
CA ARG A 84 2.12 -2.44 12.21
C ARG A 84 2.19 -3.14 13.56
N GLU A 85 1.29 -4.07 13.85
CA GLU A 85 1.29 -4.85 15.09
C GLU A 85 2.56 -5.71 15.22
N TYR A 86 2.95 -6.44 14.18
CA TYR A 86 4.17 -7.25 14.17
C TYR A 86 5.43 -6.41 14.32
N LEU A 87 5.47 -5.22 13.70
CA LEU A 87 6.56 -4.28 13.87
C LEU A 87 6.68 -3.82 15.34
N LEU A 88 5.56 -3.46 15.99
CA LEU A 88 5.52 -3.03 17.38
C LEU A 88 5.88 -4.18 18.35
N ALA A 89 5.45 -5.40 18.03
CA ALA A 89 5.77 -6.61 18.78
C ALA A 89 7.20 -7.14 18.51
N ARG A 90 7.92 -6.54 17.53
CA ARG A 90 9.25 -6.97 17.07
C ARG A 90 9.27 -8.39 16.50
N GLN A 91 8.15 -8.83 15.92
CA GLN A 91 8.00 -10.11 15.23
C GLN A 91 8.45 -9.95 13.77
N LEU A 92 9.76 -9.83 13.56
CA LEU A 92 10.32 -9.47 12.25
C LEU A 92 10.08 -10.54 11.16
N ASN A 93 10.03 -11.83 11.55
CA ASN A 93 9.76 -12.91 10.60
C ASN A 93 8.31 -12.87 10.10
N ASP A 94 7.36 -12.64 11.01
CA ASP A 94 5.94 -12.54 10.67
C ASP A 94 5.67 -11.25 9.88
N LEU A 95 6.38 -10.17 10.22
CA LEU A 95 6.34 -8.91 9.48
C LEU A 95 6.79 -9.08 8.02
N ASP A 96 7.89 -9.80 7.79
CA ASP A 96 8.42 -10.08 6.45
C ASP A 96 7.38 -10.85 5.60
N GLN A 97 6.72 -11.84 6.20
CA GLN A 97 5.65 -12.57 5.53
C GLN A 97 4.47 -11.67 5.16
N VAL A 98 4.09 -10.72 6.01
CA VAL A 98 3.02 -9.76 5.68
C VAL A 98 3.43 -8.83 4.55
N PHE A 99 4.69 -8.41 4.46
CA PHE A 99 5.14 -7.61 3.32
C PHE A 99 5.01 -8.34 1.99
N TYR A 100 5.37 -9.62 1.93
CA TYR A 100 5.12 -10.44 0.73
C TYR A 100 3.62 -10.52 0.40
N GLN A 101 2.75 -10.64 1.40
CA GLN A 101 1.30 -10.64 1.17
C GLN A 101 0.79 -9.31 0.64
N ILE A 102 1.32 -8.18 1.11
CA ILE A 102 1.00 -6.84 0.59
C ILE A 102 1.43 -6.73 -0.87
N GLU A 103 2.64 -7.20 -1.21
CA GLU A 103 3.14 -7.24 -2.59
C GLU A 103 2.21 -8.06 -3.50
N ASP A 104 1.83 -9.27 -3.08
CA ASP A 104 0.88 -10.12 -3.80
C ASP A 104 -0.45 -9.40 -4.06
N GLN A 105 -0.97 -8.66 -3.07
CA GLN A 105 -2.20 -7.89 -3.26
C GLN A 105 -2.03 -6.77 -4.29
N PHE A 106 -0.87 -6.11 -4.34
CA PHE A 106 -0.60 -5.08 -5.33
C PHE A 106 -0.46 -5.67 -6.74
N GLU A 107 0.14 -6.84 -6.87
CA GLU A 107 0.15 -7.58 -8.13
C GLU A 107 -1.24 -7.99 -8.59
N ASP A 108 -2.07 -8.49 -7.67
CA ASP A 108 -3.46 -8.86 -7.96
C ASP A 108 -4.27 -7.63 -8.42
N LEU A 109 -4.17 -6.52 -7.70
CA LEU A 109 -4.82 -5.26 -8.05
C LEU A 109 -4.40 -4.78 -9.46
N GLU A 110 -3.11 -4.83 -9.76
CA GLU A 110 -2.57 -4.45 -11.06
C GLU A 110 -3.10 -5.31 -12.21
N ARG A 111 -3.37 -6.61 -11.96
CA ARG A 111 -3.98 -7.52 -12.94
C ARG A 111 -5.48 -7.30 -13.13
N PHE A 112 -6.18 -6.81 -12.09
CA PHE A 112 -7.62 -6.54 -12.15
C PHE A 112 -7.98 -5.20 -12.82
N LEU A 113 -7.05 -4.25 -12.85
CA LEU A 113 -7.22 -2.90 -13.44
C LEU A 113 -6.88 -2.83 -14.93
#